data_AF-A0A939UTX6-F1
#
_entry.id   AF-A0A939UTX6-F1
#
_cell.length_a   1.000
_cell.length_b   1.000
_cell.length_c   1.000
_cell.angle_alpha   90.00
_cell.angle_beta   90.00
_cell.angle_gamma   90.00
#
_symmetry.space_group_name_H-M   'P 1'
#
loop_
_entity.id
_entity.type
_entity.pdbx_description
1 polymer ?
#
loop_
_entity_poly.entity_id
_entity_poly.type
_entity_poly.pdbx_seq_one_letter_code
_entity_poly.pdbx_strand_id
1 'polypeptide(L)'
;MKAETRNDPEAKRYCSYEDVPLLLDANDIVMLTGLARTNVYYMLRANDFPVIVIGKRRMVKKEKLFAWLDEHEKKIFPGRSE
;
A
#
# COMPACT_ATOMS: atom_id res chain seq x y z
N MET A 1 -12.35 -22.50 19.88
CA MET A 1 -11.04 -21.96 19.45
C MET A 1 -11.23 -21.10 18.21
N LYS A 2 -11.40 -19.79 18.36
CA LYS A 2 -11.25 -18.84 17.25
C LYS A 2 -10.24 -17.81 17.71
N ALA A 3 -9.01 -17.93 17.24
CA ALA A 3 -8.05 -16.85 17.34
C ALA A 3 -8.48 -15.77 16.32
N GLU A 4 -9.55 -15.06 16.65
CA GLU A 4 -9.80 -13.72 16.11
C GLU A 4 -8.74 -12.83 16.74
N THR A 5 -7.60 -12.71 16.06
CA THR A 5 -6.68 -11.62 16.31
C THR A 5 -7.41 -10.34 15.89
N ARG A 6 -8.19 -9.77 16.83
CA ARG A 6 -8.53 -8.35 16.85
C ARG A 6 -7.20 -7.60 16.88
N ASN A 7 -6.67 -7.28 15.70
CA ASN A 7 -5.71 -6.19 15.60
C ASN A 7 -6.52 -4.91 15.81
N ASP A 8 -6.65 -4.53 17.08
CA ASP A 8 -7.07 -3.21 17.47
C ASP A 8 -6.04 -2.21 16.90
N PRO A 9 -6.43 -1.25 16.07
CA PRO A 9 -5.51 -0.37 15.38
C PRO A 9 -5.09 0.71 16.36
N GLU A 10 -4.05 0.45 17.15
CA GLU A 10 -3.11 1.54 17.39
C GLU A 10 -2.69 1.97 15.99
N ALA A 11 -3.18 3.14 15.54
CA ALA A 11 -3.06 3.59 14.18
C ALA A 11 -1.57 3.54 13.82
N LYS A 12 -1.20 2.54 13.03
CA LYS A 12 0.18 2.16 12.73
C LYS A 12 0.82 3.28 11.92
N ARG A 13 1.25 4.34 12.59
CA ARG A 13 1.76 5.55 11.98
C ARG A 13 3.15 5.28 11.48
N TYR A 14 3.29 5.29 10.17
CA TYR A 14 4.58 5.36 9.50
C TYR A 14 5.02 6.82 9.49
N CYS A 15 6.00 7.16 10.32
CA CYS A 15 6.56 8.51 10.41
C CYS A 15 7.80 8.67 9.53
N SER A 16 8.50 7.57 9.24
CA SER A 16 9.69 7.54 8.37
C SER A 16 9.65 6.33 7.42
N TYR A 17 10.45 6.40 6.35
CA TYR A 17 10.60 5.30 5.38
C TYR A 17 11.14 4.00 6.01
N GLU A 18 11.93 4.13 7.08
CA GLU A 18 12.52 3.02 7.83
C GLU A 18 11.49 2.27 8.68
N ASP A 19 10.44 2.96 9.15
CA ASP A 19 9.34 2.38 9.94
C ASP A 19 8.41 1.52 9.08
N VAL A 20 8.49 1.67 7.75
CA VAL A 20 7.66 0.93 6.81
C VAL A 20 8.19 -0.50 6.68
N PRO A 21 7.37 -1.53 6.96
CA PRO A 21 7.81 -2.92 6.91
C PRO A 21 8.17 -3.34 5.49
N LEU A 22 9.06 -4.33 5.38
CA LEU A 22 9.52 -4.86 4.09
C LEU A 22 8.40 -5.44 3.24
N LEU A 23 7.38 -6.02 3.89
CA LEU A 23 6.17 -6.55 3.27
C LEU A 23 4.97 -5.80 3.81
N LEU A 24 4.15 -5.32 2.89
CA LEU A 24 2.98 -4.49 3.15
C LEU A 24 1.72 -5.29 2.88
N ASP A 25 0.82 -5.37 3.86
CA ASP A 25 -0.53 -5.86 3.64
C ASP A 25 -1.46 -4.75 3.14
N ALA A 26 -2.71 -5.12 2.84
CA ALA A 26 -3.71 -4.17 2.35
C ALA A 26 -3.93 -2.97 3.31
N ASN A 27 -3.87 -3.20 4.62
CA ASN A 27 -4.02 -2.12 5.61
C ASN A 27 -2.81 -1.19 5.63
N ASP A 28 -1.58 -1.75 5.52
CA ASP A 28 -0.38 -0.92 5.43
C ASP A 28 -0.44 -0.01 4.19
N ILE A 29 -0.90 -0.53 3.04
CA ILE A 29 -1.07 0.25 1.81
C ILE A 29 -2.15 1.33 1.96
N VAL A 30 -3.28 1.02 2.61
CA VAL A 30 -4.31 2.03 2.95
C VAL A 30 -3.72 3.15 3.79
N MET A 31 -2.90 2.80 4.78
CA MET A 31 -2.29 3.78 5.68
C MET A 31 -1.24 4.64 4.99
N LEU A 32 -0.44 4.06 4.09
CA LEU A 32 0.60 4.76 3.33
C LEU A 32 0.02 5.65 2.22
N THR A 33 -1.01 5.19 1.53
CA THR A 33 -1.58 5.90 0.37
C THR A 33 -2.73 6.83 0.73
N GLY A 34 -3.33 6.67 1.92
CA GLY A 34 -4.55 7.38 2.33
C GLY A 34 -5.80 7.00 1.52
N LEU A 35 -5.72 5.99 0.66
CA LEU A 35 -6.84 5.56 -0.18
C LEU A 35 -7.84 4.73 0.60
N ALA A 36 -9.10 4.79 0.18
CA ALA A 36 -10.13 3.91 0.73
C ALA A 36 -9.75 2.43 0.54
N ARG A 37 -10.04 1.60 1.55
CA ARG A 37 -9.76 0.16 1.55
C ARG A 37 -10.25 -0.53 0.27
N THR A 38 -11.42 -0.14 -0.24
CA THR A 38 -11.98 -0.68 -1.51
C THR A 38 -11.06 -0.44 -2.70
N ASN A 39 -10.48 0.77 -2.82
CA ASN A 39 -9.58 1.11 -3.92
C ASN A 39 -8.28 0.29 -3.82
N VAL A 40 -7.73 0.14 -2.62
CA VAL A 40 -6.55 -0.69 -2.40
C VAL A 40 -6.82 -2.16 -2.76
N TYR A 41 -7.98 -2.71 -2.40
CA TYR A 41 -8.34 -4.07 -2.81
C TYR A 41 -8.52 -4.22 -4.32
N TYR A 42 -9.00 -3.19 -5.00
CA TYR A 42 -9.04 -3.16 -6.47
C TYR A 42 -7.63 -3.18 -7.06
N MET A 43 -6.73 -2.33 -6.55
CA MET A 43 -5.32 -2.32 -6.95
C MET A 43 -4.63 -3.66 -6.71
N LEU A 44 -4.83 -4.28 -5.53
CA LEU A 44 -4.28 -5.59 -5.19
C LEU A 44 -4.80 -6.75 -6.07
N ARG A 45 -5.84 -6.52 -6.88
CA ARG A 45 -6.36 -7.46 -7.88
C ARG A 45 -5.99 -7.06 -9.30
N ALA A 46 -5.51 -5.85 -9.52
CA ALA A 46 -5.04 -5.40 -10.82
C ALA A 46 -3.81 -6.20 -11.24
N ASN A 47 -3.71 -6.51 -12.53
CA ASN A 47 -2.63 -7.34 -13.06
C ASN A 47 -1.28 -6.60 -13.11
N ASP A 48 -1.34 -5.27 -13.00
CA ASP A 48 -0.20 -4.35 -13.10
C ASP A 48 0.40 -3.99 -11.73
N PHE A 49 -0.28 -4.35 -10.64
CA PHE A 49 0.17 -4.03 -9.30
C PHE A 49 1.12 -5.13 -8.75
N PRO A 50 2.25 -4.78 -8.12
CA PRO A 50 3.30 -5.74 -7.76
C PRO A 50 2.96 -6.56 -6.51
N VAL A 51 1.97 -7.46 -6.63
CA VAL A 51 1.47 -8.30 -5.55
C VAL A 51 2.20 -9.64 -5.48
N ILE A 52 2.55 -10.03 -4.26
CA ILE A 52 3.02 -11.35 -3.88
C ILE A 52 1.92 -12.06 -3.11
N VAL A 53 1.63 -13.31 -3.51
CA VAL A 53 0.65 -14.14 -2.82
C VAL A 53 1.37 -15.18 -1.98
N ILE A 54 1.24 -15.09 -0.66
CA ILE A 54 1.78 -16.08 0.29
C ILE A 54 0.60 -16.78 0.95
N GLY A 55 0.32 -18.01 0.51
CA GLY A 55 -0.88 -18.74 0.89
C GLY A 55 -2.15 -18.00 0.45
N LYS A 56 -2.94 -17.52 1.43
CA LYS A 56 -4.18 -16.75 1.19
C LYS A 56 -3.99 -15.23 1.31
N ARG A 57 -2.78 -14.75 1.66
CA ARG A 57 -2.49 -13.34 1.91
C ARG A 57 -1.87 -12.70 0.67
N ARG A 58 -2.38 -11.52 0.30
CA ARG A 58 -1.79 -10.65 -0.72
C ARG A 58 -0.93 -9.61 -0.02
N MET A 59 0.33 -9.53 -0.41
CA MET A 59 1.32 -8.62 0.16
C MET A 59 2.09 -7.93 -0.95
N VAL A 60 2.71 -6.80 -0.66
CA VAL A 60 3.54 -6.04 -1.60
C VAL A 60 4.88 -5.76 -0.94
N LYS A 61 5.99 -5.93 -1.68
CA LYS A 61 7.30 -5.51 -1.17
C LYS A 61 7.36 -3.99 -1.11
N LYS A 62 7.89 -3.44 -0.01
CA LYS A 62 8.09 -2.00 0.18
C LYS A 62 8.67 -1.33 -1.06
N GLU A 63 9.84 -1.81 -1.51
CA GLU A 63 10.56 -1.25 -2.65
C GLU A 63 9.74 -1.28 -3.94
N LYS A 64 8.95 -2.34 -4.14
CA LYS A 64 8.10 -2.48 -5.34
C LYS A 64 6.90 -1.55 -5.30
N LEU A 65 6.32 -1.29 -4.14
CA LEU A 65 5.26 -0.29 -4.01
C LEU A 65 5.76 1.09 -4.41
N PHE A 66 6.91 1.50 -3.88
CA PHE A 66 7.48 2.82 -4.19
C PHE A 66 7.90 2.95 -5.65
N ALA A 67 8.51 1.92 -6.24
CA ALA A 67 8.82 1.91 -7.67
C ALA A 67 7.56 2.01 -8.54
N TRP A 68 6.48 1.32 -8.15
CA TRP A 68 5.19 1.42 -8.85
C TRP A 68 4.59 2.83 -8.70
N LEU A 69 4.69 3.45 -7.52
CA LEU A 69 4.22 4.83 -7.32
C LEU A 69 5.00 5.83 -8.18
N ASP A 70 6.32 5.66 -8.31
CA ASP A 70 7.19 6.49 -9.16
C ASP A 70 6.83 6.36 -10.64
N GLU A 71 6.60 5.13 -11.12
CA GLU A 71 6.16 4.86 -12.51
C GLU A 71 4.77 5.47 -12.81
N HIS A 72 3.89 5.50 -11.80
CA HIS A 72 2.57 6.10 -11.87
C HIS A 72 2.53 7.58 -11.48
N GLU A 73 3.68 8.19 -11.15
CA GLU A 73 3.84 9.63 -10.98
C GLU A 73 3.75 10.30 -12.35
N LYS A 74 2.53 10.40 -12.88
CA LYS A 74 2.26 11.36 -13.94
C LYS A 74 2.54 12.74 -13.34
N LYS A 75 3.54 13.44 -13.89
CA LYS A 75 3.74 14.89 -13.69
C LYS A 75 2.46 15.61 -14.12
N ILE A 76 1.50 15.69 -13.21
CA ILE A 76 0.27 16.43 -13.42
C ILE A 76 0.66 17.91 -13.27
N PHE A 77 0.85 18.53 -14.44
CA PHE A 77 1.08 19.94 -14.78
C PHE A 77 2.52 20.50 -14.77
N PRO A 78 3.22 20.50 -15.92
CA PRO A 78 4.01 21.66 -16.31
C PRO A 78 3.04 22.79 -16.73
N GLY A 79 2.94 23.85 -15.92
CA GLY A 79 2.30 25.10 -16.35
C GLY A 79 1.09 25.53 -15.52
N ARG A 80 1.37 26.24 -14.43
CA ARG A 80 0.62 27.46 -14.13
C ARG A 80 1.62 28.57 -13.82
N SER A 81 2.30 29.00 -14.87
CA SER A 81 2.82 30.36 -14.95
C SER A 81 1.65 31.20 -15.47
N GLU A 82 1.08 32.03 -14.61
CA GLU A 82 0.55 33.37 -14.88
C GLU A 82 0.13 34.00 -13.56
#